data_AF-A0A3M1DNS1-F1
#
_entry.id   AF-A0A3M1DNS1-F1
#
_cell.length_a   1.000
_cell.length_b   1.000
_cell.length_c   1.000
_cell.angle_alpha   90.00
_cell.angle_beta   90.00
_cell.angle_gamma   90.00
#
_symmetry.space_group_name_H-M   'P 1'
#
loop_
_entity.id
_entity.type
_entity.pdbx_description
1 polymer ?
#
loop_
_entity_poly.entity_id
_entity_poly.type
_entity_poly.pdbx_seq_one_letter_code
_entity_poly.pdbx_strand_id
1 'polypeptide(L)'
;MDRGYIQVYTGDGKGKTTAALGQALRAAGHGLRTYIGQFMKGLPYGELEALREHPLITIEQYGDPNCWVRRDQVTPEQVARARQGLERARQ
;
A
#
# COMPACT_ATOMS: atom_id res chain seq x y z
N MET A 1 -16.43 16.79 5.89
CA MET A 1 -14.97 16.53 5.76
C MET A 1 -14.51 17.41 4.63
N ASP A 2 -14.02 18.60 4.95
CA ASP A 2 -14.05 19.69 3.95
C ASP A 2 -12.68 19.92 3.30
N ARG A 3 -11.64 19.23 3.77
CA ARG A 3 -10.28 19.31 3.24
C ARG A 3 -9.52 17.99 3.40
N GLY A 4 -8.99 17.48 2.29
CA GLY A 4 -8.04 16.36 2.26
C GLY A 4 -6.59 16.83 2.47
N TYR A 5 -5.77 15.98 3.08
CA TYR A 5 -4.35 16.24 3.32
C TYR A 5 -3.50 15.09 2.79
N ILE A 6 -2.24 15.40 2.46
CA ILE A 6 -1.23 14.43 2.03
C ILE A 6 -0.19 14.32 3.15
N GLN A 7 0.06 13.09 3.60
CA GLN A 7 1.11 12.78 4.58
C GLN A 7 2.20 11.95 3.90
N VAL A 8 3.46 12.36 4.09
CA VAL A 8 4.62 11.67 3.52
C VAL A 8 5.52 11.18 4.66
N TYR A 9 5.61 9.86 4.81
CA TYR A 9 6.56 9.23 5.73
C TYR A 9 7.84 8.85 4.97
N THR A 10 8.95 9.52 5.29
CA THR A 10 10.26 9.34 4.63
C THR A 10 11.40 9.13 5.64
N GLY A 11 12.61 8.88 5.17
CA GLY A 11 13.81 8.57 5.96
C GLY A 11 14.06 7.06 6.11
N ASP A 12 15.22 6.69 6.67
CA ASP A 12 15.67 5.28 6.73
C ASP A 12 15.14 4.51 7.94
N GLY A 13 14.54 5.22 8.90
CA GLY A 13 13.95 4.62 10.09
C GLY A 13 12.85 3.58 9.78
N LYS A 14 12.78 2.54 10.61
CA LYS A 14 11.65 1.59 10.59
C LYS A 14 10.37 2.29 11.05
N GLY A 15 9.23 1.85 10.53
CA GLY A 15 7.89 2.32 10.98
C GLY A 15 7.07 3.08 9.94
N LYS A 16 7.63 3.46 8.78
CA LYS A 16 6.89 4.16 7.70
C LYS A 16 5.63 3.40 7.25
N THR A 17 5.78 2.12 6.94
CA THR A 17 4.67 1.25 6.54
C THR A 17 3.65 1.10 7.67
N THR A 18 4.13 0.87 8.90
CA THR A 18 3.28 0.68 10.08
C THR A 18 2.45 1.93 10.39
N ALA A 19 3.03 3.13 10.24
CA ALA A 19 2.30 4.39 10.41
C ALA A 19 1.16 4.53 9.40
N ALA A 20 1.41 4.21 8.12
CA ALA A 20 0.38 4.24 7.08
C ALA A 20 -0.75 3.21 7.33
N LEU A 21 -0.40 1.98 7.70
CA LEU A 21 -1.38 0.94 8.07
C LEU A 21 -2.22 1.37 9.29
N GLY A 22 -1.59 1.98 10.29
CA GLY A 22 -2.28 2.48 11.48
C GLY A 22 -3.27 3.59 11.16
N GLN A 23 -2.98 4.47 10.19
CA GLN A 23 -3.94 5.48 9.72
C GLN A 23 -5.13 4.85 9.00
N ALA A 24 -4.89 3.86 8.14
CA ALA A 24 -5.96 3.14 7.44
C ALA A 24 -6.88 2.42 8.43
N LEU A 25 -6.31 1.69 9.40
CA LEU A 25 -7.08 1.01 10.44
C LEU A 25 -7.87 2.00 11.32
N ARG A 26 -7.26 3.13 11.70
CA ARG A 26 -7.95 4.17 12.47
C ARG A 26 -9.17 4.71 11.72
N ALA A 27 -9.01 5.04 10.44
CA ALA A 27 -10.11 5.53 9.61
C ALA A 27 -11.21 4.47 9.47
N ALA A 28 -10.84 3.21 9.27
CA ALA A 28 -11.79 2.09 9.22
C ALA A 28 -12.55 1.91 10.54
N GLY A 29 -11.90 2.09 11.69
CA GLY A 29 -12.55 2.09 13.01
C GLY A 29 -13.58 3.21 13.21
N HIS A 30 -13.49 4.29 12.43
CA HIS A 30 -14.48 5.36 12.36
C HIS A 30 -15.51 5.17 11.23
N GLY A 31 -15.58 3.99 10.61
CA GLY A 31 -16.54 3.68 9.55
C GLY A 31 -16.16 4.20 8.17
N LEU A 32 -14.93 4.68 7.98
CA LEU A 32 -14.47 5.19 6.69
C LEU A 32 -13.87 4.06 5.85
N ARG A 33 -14.12 4.10 4.53
CA ARG A 33 -13.47 3.18 3.59
C ARG A 33 -12.05 3.63 3.33
N THR A 34 -11.12 2.67 3.31
CA THR A 34 -9.70 2.93 3.05
C THR A 34 -9.14 1.99 2.01
N TYR A 35 -8.16 2.47 1.27
CA TYR A 35 -7.47 1.74 0.22
C TYR A 35 -5.97 1.74 0.49
N ILE A 36 -5.34 0.57 0.37
CA ILE A 36 -3.92 0.34 0.61
C ILE A 36 -3.33 -0.29 -0.65
N GLY A 37 -2.64 0.52 -1.44
CA GLY A 37 -1.87 0.05 -2.60
C GLY A 37 -0.39 -0.12 -2.25
N GLN A 38 0.14 -1.34 -2.33
CA GLN A 38 1.56 -1.59 -2.14
C GLN A 38 2.29 -1.76 -3.47
N PHE A 39 3.27 -0.90 -3.72
CA PHE A 39 4.16 -0.99 -4.87
C PHE A 39 5.47 -1.65 -4.48
N MET A 40 6.10 -2.35 -5.44
CA MET A 40 7.39 -3.04 -5.31
C MET A 40 7.42 -4.21 -4.31
N LYS A 41 6.53 -4.26 -3.33
CA LYS A 41 6.39 -5.35 -2.34
C LYS A 41 5.26 -6.29 -2.71
N GLY A 42 5.55 -7.58 -2.89
CA GLY A 42 4.57 -8.63 -3.16
C GLY A 42 4.60 -9.79 -2.15
N LEU A 43 5.35 -9.65 -1.04
CA LEU A 43 5.37 -10.67 0.01
C LEU A 43 4.13 -10.59 0.90
N PRO A 44 3.72 -11.73 1.49
CA PRO A 44 2.73 -11.74 2.57
C PRO A 44 3.33 -11.08 3.81
N TYR A 45 2.60 -10.11 4.36
CA TYR A 45 2.93 -9.44 5.63
C TYR A 45 1.81 -9.77 6.63
N GLY A 46 2.18 -10.10 7.87
CA GLY A 46 1.20 -10.46 8.90
C GLY A 46 0.16 -9.38 9.15
N GLU A 47 0.55 -8.10 9.03
CA GLU A 47 -0.39 -6.98 9.15
C GLU A 47 -1.42 -6.93 8.02
N LEU A 48 -1.08 -7.41 6.82
CA LEU A 48 -2.02 -7.45 5.70
C LEU A 48 -2.99 -8.61 5.84
N GLU A 49 -2.50 -9.78 6.28
CA GLU A 49 -3.34 -10.95 6.53
C GLU A 49 -4.38 -10.66 7.62
N ALA A 50 -3.99 -9.96 8.69
CA ALA A 50 -4.90 -9.55 9.75
C ALA A 50 -6.01 -8.59 9.28
N LEU A 51 -5.77 -7.83 8.21
CA LEU A 51 -6.70 -6.83 7.68
C LEU A 51 -7.40 -7.28 6.38
N ARG A 52 -7.07 -8.47 5.87
CA ARG A 52 -7.47 -8.95 4.54
C ARG A 52 -8.99 -9.04 4.37
N GLU A 53 -9.69 -9.45 5.42
CA GLU A 53 -11.15 -9.64 5.42
C GLU A 53 -11.90 -8.43 6.01
N HIS A 54 -11.20 -7.33 6.30
CA HIS A 54 -11.84 -6.18 6.91
C HIS A 54 -12.79 -5.49 5.91
N PRO A 55 -14.09 -5.30 6.23
CA PRO A 55 -15.10 -4.87 5.26
C PRO A 55 -14.89 -3.45 4.71
N LEU A 56 -14.10 -2.63 5.41
CA LEU A 56 -13.81 -1.24 5.06
C LEU A 56 -12.37 -0.99 4.59
N ILE A 57 -11.53 -2.03 4.52
CA ILE A 57 -10.12 -1.88 4.09
C ILE A 57 -9.92 -2.72 2.84
N THR A 58 -9.56 -2.07 1.74
CA THR A 58 -9.16 -2.75 0.51
C THR A 58 -7.64 -2.74 0.41
N ILE A 59 -7.05 -3.92 0.22
CA ILE A 59 -5.60 -4.09 0.10
C ILE A 59 -5.31 -4.69 -1.26
N GLU A 60 -4.46 -4.01 -2.05
CA GLU A 60 -4.02 -4.50 -3.35
C GLU A 60 -2.49 -4.36 -3.45
N GLN A 61 -1.82 -5.45 -3.83
CA GLN A 61 -0.36 -5.51 -3.97
C GLN A 61 0.00 -5.56 -5.46
N TYR A 62 0.87 -4.64 -5.86
CA TYR A 62 1.39 -4.47 -7.23
C TYR A 62 2.89 -4.77 -7.31
N GLY A 63 3.48 -5.23 -6.22
CA GLY A 63 4.88 -5.61 -6.18
C GLY A 63 5.16 -6.98 -6.77
N ASP A 64 6.46 -7.27 -6.85
CA ASP A 64 6.94 -8.58 -7.25
C ASP A 64 6.89 -9.54 -6.05
N PRO A 65 6.34 -10.76 -6.19
CA PRO A 65 6.37 -11.79 -5.14
C PRO A 65 7.80 -12.12 -4.69
N ASN A 66 8.78 -11.97 -5.58
CA ASN A 66 10.18 -12.21 -5.28
C ASN A 66 10.87 -11.03 -4.56
N CYS A 67 10.11 -9.99 -4.15
CA CYS A 67 10.46 -8.92 -3.22
C CYS A 67 11.67 -8.02 -3.53
N TRP A 68 12.44 -8.29 -4.59
CA TRP A 68 13.65 -7.55 -4.91
C TRP A 68 13.56 -6.88 -6.28
N VAL A 69 13.09 -5.64 -6.25
CA VAL A 69 13.31 -4.71 -7.37
C VAL A 69 14.62 -3.98 -7.09
N ARG A 70 15.70 -4.36 -7.79
CA ARG A 70 16.93 -3.57 -7.78
C ARG A 70 16.80 -2.44 -8.79
N ARG A 71 17.31 -1.25 -8.46
CA ARG A 71 17.17 -0.05 -9.29
C ARG A 71 17.78 -0.23 -10.70
N ASP A 72 18.81 -1.06 -10.79
CA ASP A 72 19.53 -1.45 -12.01
C ASP A 72 18.84 -2.59 -12.80
N GLN A 73 17.85 -3.27 -12.23
CA GLN A 73 17.24 -4.48 -12.80
C GLN A 73 15.71 -4.38 -12.78
N VAL A 74 15.18 -3.24 -13.21
CA VAL A 74 13.73 -3.06 -13.33
C VAL A 74 13.24 -3.72 -14.62
N THR A 75 12.34 -4.69 -14.50
CA THR A 75 11.76 -5.37 -15.66
C THR A 75 10.55 -4.60 -16.22
N PRO A 76 10.25 -4.72 -17.52
CA PRO A 76 9.04 -4.13 -18.09
C PRO A 76 7.74 -4.57 -17.38
N GLU A 77 7.72 -5.80 -16.86
CA GLU A 77 6.59 -6.33 -16.10
C GLU A 77 6.39 -5.59 -14.76
N GLN A 78 7.48 -5.30 -14.04
CA GLN A 78 7.42 -4.54 -12.79
C GLN A 78 6.88 -3.12 -13.03
N VAL A 79 7.28 -2.50 -14.15
CA VAL A 79 6.74 -1.20 -14.57
C VAL A 79 5.25 -1.31 -14.91
N ALA A 80 4.84 -2.35 -15.62
CA ALA A 80 3.43 -2.57 -15.96
C ALA A 80 2.54 -2.74 -14.71
N ARG A 81 2.98 -3.53 -13.72
CA ARG A 81 2.27 -3.70 -12.45
C ARG A 81 2.18 -2.39 -11.67
N ALA A 82 3.26 -1.60 -11.62
CA ALA A 82 3.24 -0.29 -10.97
C ALA A 82 2.29 0.69 -11.67
N ARG A 83 2.21 0.66 -13.01
CA ARG A 83 1.24 1.46 -13.77
C ARG A 83 -0.19 1.04 -13.48
N GLN A 84 -0.47 -0.26 -13.46
CA GLN A 84 -1.78 -0.79 -13.11
C GLN A 84 -2.21 -0.33 -11.70
N GLY A 85 -1.32 -0.40 -10.72
CA GLY A 85 -1.65 0.07 -9.37
C GLY A 85 -1.89 1.57 -9.28
N LEU A 86 -1.20 2.37 -10.09
CA LEU A 86 -1.43 3.81 -10.18
C LEU A 86 -2.78 4.14 -10.83
N GLU A 87 -3.16 3.41 -11.88
CA GLU A 87 -4.48 3.54 -12.52
C GLU A 87 -5.60 3.16 -11.57
N ARG A 88 -5.41 2.06 -10.83
CA ARG A 88 -6.37 1.58 -9.85
C ARG A 88 -6.54 2.53 -8.67
N ALA A 89 -5.46 3.13 -8.18
CA ALA A 89 -5.51 4.11 -7.09
C ALA A 89 -6.19 5.45 -7.47
N ARG A 90 -6.46 5.69 -8.77
CA ARG A 90 -7.19 6.88 -9.25
C ARG A 90 -8.70 6.69 -9.33
N GLN A 91 -9.18 5.45 -9.26
CA GLN A 91 -10.60 5.09 -9.26
C GLN A 91 -11.17 5.20 -7.85
#